data_AF-A0A2E2K4H9-F1
#
_entry.id   AF-A0A2E2K4H9-F1
#
_cell.length_a   1.000
_cell.length_b   1.000
_cell.length_c   1.000
_cell.angle_alpha   90.00
_cell.angle_beta   90.00
_cell.angle_gamma   90.00
#
_symmetry.space_group_name_H-M   'P 1'
#
loop_
_entity.id
_entity.type
_entity.pdbx_description
1 polymer ?
#
loop_
_entity_poly.entity_id
_entity_poly.type
_entity_poly.pdbx_seq_one_letter_code
_entity_poly.pdbx_strand_id
1 'polypeptide(L)'
;MPLTAEQFAPVWERYRYNFMRYLTAISRHAERRAMERLLERGHPRLAMNFAAPLSLLAARPLRLTELADALGASKQLCLQSLKPIEQAGYIRREPDPQDKRARLVTLTDSGQQLIQHAFEEMQAIQDDYEARIGPERVKALGECLRGAAQAMQVPGEGLRRDRGLPVPARLSPLSRNLQERLMTLTASQGHNLQYSFAQVLSAIDLNGTPVAALAQLNGVTTQAISRIAGELESQGYIERSTSGSDRRARHIFFTPRGLELIRDSVTSVQRLGAELSESLGKKGLLEMEALARQLYEALALESGLLKPFAPARDCKLFKGDAATAAPRRPSSQAMLLFLAEQIDADLLQRTNDLITLRENPSCSSRDVNALKDTLSAGQQKQLRHLLSRLSGDE
;
A
#
# COMPACT_ATOMS: atom_id res chain seq x y z
N MET A 1 -5.19 0.96 22.14
CA MET A 1 -5.21 2.41 22.47
C MET A 1 -4.89 3.20 21.20
N PRO A 2 -5.57 4.33 20.94
CA PRO A 2 -5.19 5.25 19.87
C PRO A 2 -3.80 5.83 20.13
N LEU A 3 -3.02 6.09 19.07
CA LEU A 3 -1.68 6.68 19.18
C LEU A 3 -1.76 8.11 19.71
N THR A 4 -0.88 8.47 20.64
CA THR A 4 -0.70 9.88 21.01
C THR A 4 0.06 10.64 19.91
N ALA A 5 0.00 11.98 19.90
CA ALA A 5 0.73 12.79 18.94
C ALA A 5 2.26 12.52 18.96
N GLU A 6 2.82 12.26 20.14
CA GLU A 6 4.24 11.92 20.32
C GLU A 6 4.58 10.54 19.76
N GLN A 7 3.69 9.56 19.87
CA GLN A 7 3.88 8.23 19.30
C GLN A 7 3.63 8.20 17.79
N PHE A 8 2.74 9.06 17.31
CA PHE A 8 2.35 9.11 15.90
C PHE A 8 3.47 9.65 15.00
N ALA A 9 4.23 10.65 15.44
CA ALA A 9 5.37 11.17 14.67
C ALA A 9 6.39 10.07 14.30
N PRO A 10 6.91 9.27 15.24
CA PRO A 10 7.76 8.12 14.95
C PRO A 10 7.09 7.05 14.07
N VAL A 11 5.79 6.80 14.25
CA VAL A 11 5.04 5.84 13.41
C VAL A 11 4.97 6.33 11.97
N TRP A 12 4.65 7.61 11.76
CA TRP A 12 4.58 8.22 10.45
C TRP A 12 5.93 8.21 9.73
N GLU A 13 7.01 8.56 10.43
CA GLU A 13 8.36 8.46 9.87
C GLU A 13 8.71 7.04 9.44
N ARG A 14 8.41 6.03 10.28
CA ARG A 14 8.63 4.61 9.94
C ARG A 14 7.75 4.14 8.79
N TYR A 15 6.54 4.66 8.67
CA TYR A 15 5.66 4.38 7.54
C TYR A 15 6.18 5.01 6.24
N ARG A 16 6.75 6.22 6.34
CA ARG A 16 7.24 7.00 5.21
C ARG A 16 8.60 6.52 4.72
N TYR A 17 9.47 6.14 5.63
CA TYR A 17 10.87 5.79 5.39
C TYR A 17 11.13 4.36 5.86
N ASN A 18 10.98 3.42 4.93
CA ASN A 18 11.28 2.01 5.17
C ASN A 18 11.66 1.33 3.85
N PHE A 19 12.38 0.21 3.98
CA PHE A 19 12.81 -0.60 2.85
C PHE A 19 11.65 -1.02 1.93
N MET A 20 10.47 -1.36 2.48
CA MET A 20 9.31 -1.79 1.70
C MET A 20 8.90 -0.75 0.67
N ARG A 21 8.88 0.52 1.08
CA ARG A 21 8.55 1.64 0.20
C ARG A 21 9.58 1.78 -0.91
N TYR A 22 10.87 1.81 -0.57
CA TYR A 22 11.94 2.01 -1.55
C TYR A 22 11.93 0.90 -2.60
N LEU A 23 11.89 -0.36 -2.16
CA LEU A 23 11.86 -1.53 -3.06
C LEU A 23 10.63 -1.51 -3.96
N THR A 24 9.46 -1.18 -3.42
CA THR A 24 8.21 -1.11 -4.18
C THR A 24 8.23 0.01 -5.21
N ALA A 25 8.70 1.20 -4.83
CA ALA A 25 8.78 2.34 -5.75
C ALA A 25 9.75 2.04 -6.91
N ILE A 26 10.94 1.51 -6.61
CA ILE A 26 11.95 1.15 -7.63
C ILE A 26 11.44 0.02 -8.52
N SER A 27 10.79 -1.01 -7.95
CA SER A 27 10.18 -2.10 -8.73
C SER A 27 9.16 -1.55 -9.72
N ARG A 28 8.27 -0.68 -9.27
CA ARG A 28 7.22 -0.10 -10.12
C ARG A 28 7.80 0.80 -11.21
N HIS A 29 8.87 1.54 -10.90
CA HIS A 29 9.58 2.32 -11.90
C HIS A 29 10.10 1.41 -13.02
N ALA A 30 10.79 0.32 -12.66
CA ALA A 30 11.30 -0.64 -13.62
C ALA A 30 10.18 -1.32 -14.43
N GLU A 31 9.12 -1.80 -13.76
CA GLU A 31 7.97 -2.44 -14.41
C GLU A 31 7.27 -1.51 -15.41
N ARG A 32 7.10 -0.23 -15.06
CA ARG A 32 6.47 0.76 -15.94
C ARG A 32 7.31 1.01 -17.19
N ARG A 33 8.61 1.29 -17.00
CA ARG A 33 9.54 1.55 -18.10
C ARG A 33 9.68 0.34 -19.02
N ALA A 34 9.77 -0.88 -18.45
CA ALA A 34 9.75 -2.12 -19.22
C ALA A 34 8.47 -2.28 -20.05
N MET A 35 7.31 -2.03 -19.44
CA MET A 35 6.02 -2.12 -20.15
C MET A 35 5.92 -1.10 -21.29
N GLU A 36 6.30 0.15 -21.05
CA GLU A 36 6.30 1.21 -22.07
C GLU A 36 7.20 0.84 -23.24
N ARG A 37 8.41 0.34 -22.98
CA ARG A 37 9.33 -0.10 -24.03
C ARG A 37 8.81 -1.28 -24.84
N LEU A 38 8.20 -2.26 -24.19
CA LEU A 38 7.63 -3.42 -24.87
C LEU A 38 6.46 -3.01 -25.77
N LEU A 39 5.64 -2.05 -25.34
CA LEU A 39 4.56 -1.46 -26.14
C LEU A 39 5.11 -0.74 -27.38
N GLU A 40 6.15 0.08 -27.23
CA GLU A 40 6.82 0.74 -28.35
C GLU A 40 7.39 -0.25 -29.38
N ARG A 41 7.82 -1.42 -28.91
CA ARG A 41 8.32 -2.53 -29.73
C ARG A 41 7.20 -3.40 -30.34
N GLY A 42 5.94 -3.03 -30.16
CA GLY A 42 4.79 -3.69 -30.78
C GLY A 42 4.23 -4.89 -30.00
N HIS A 43 4.72 -5.16 -28.79
CA HIS A 43 4.08 -6.15 -27.92
C HIS A 43 2.80 -5.55 -27.30
N PRO A 44 1.68 -6.29 -27.25
CA PRO A 44 0.45 -5.79 -26.66
C PRO A 44 0.64 -5.56 -25.17
N ARG A 45 -0.23 -4.74 -24.57
CA ARG A 45 -0.19 -4.48 -23.13
C ARG A 45 -0.51 -5.76 -22.37
N LEU A 46 0.54 -6.42 -21.90
CA LEU A 46 0.45 -7.61 -21.08
C LEU A 46 0.07 -7.19 -19.66
N ALA A 47 -0.84 -7.94 -19.03
CA ALA A 47 -1.07 -7.74 -17.61
C ALA A 47 0.21 -8.09 -16.84
N MET A 48 0.51 -7.34 -15.77
CA MET A 48 1.77 -7.50 -15.01
C MET A 48 1.96 -8.92 -14.44
N ASN A 49 0.91 -9.71 -14.32
CA ASN A 49 0.96 -11.10 -13.87
C ASN A 49 1.56 -12.07 -14.91
N PHE A 50 1.84 -11.65 -16.14
CA PHE A 50 2.45 -12.51 -17.17
C PHE A 50 3.97 -12.59 -17.06
N ALA A 51 4.63 -11.61 -16.42
CA ALA A 51 6.08 -11.56 -16.34
C ALA A 51 6.68 -12.77 -15.60
N ALA A 52 6.05 -13.18 -14.49
CA ALA A 52 6.52 -14.32 -13.68
C ALA A 52 6.49 -15.66 -14.44
N PRO A 53 5.37 -16.11 -15.05
CA PRO A 53 5.35 -17.36 -15.81
C PRO A 53 6.29 -17.32 -17.03
N LEU A 54 6.32 -16.20 -17.77
CA LEU A 54 7.19 -16.07 -18.94
C LEU A 54 8.68 -16.13 -18.56
N SER A 55 9.08 -15.46 -17.46
CA SER A 55 10.45 -15.50 -16.95
C SER A 55 10.89 -16.92 -16.55
N LEU A 56 10.00 -17.72 -15.97
CA LEU A 56 10.30 -19.12 -15.64
C LEU A 56 10.42 -20.00 -16.89
N LEU A 57 9.54 -19.80 -17.87
CA LEU A 57 9.57 -20.51 -19.14
C LEU A 57 10.79 -20.14 -20.00
N ALA A 58 11.37 -18.95 -19.80
CA ALA A 58 12.64 -18.53 -20.40
C ALA A 58 13.86 -19.30 -19.86
N ALA A 59 13.74 -19.91 -18.67
CA ALA A 59 14.80 -20.76 -18.13
C ALA A 59 14.78 -22.14 -18.82
N ARG A 60 13.61 -22.77 -18.89
CA ARG A 60 13.36 -24.03 -19.59
C ARG A 60 11.86 -24.25 -19.80
N PRO A 61 11.45 -25.15 -20.72
CA PRO A 61 10.09 -25.66 -20.74
C PRO A 61 9.73 -26.32 -19.40
N LEU A 62 8.50 -26.11 -18.94
CA LEU A 62 8.00 -26.60 -17.65
C LEU A 62 6.67 -27.32 -17.84
N ARG A 63 6.45 -28.41 -17.10
CA ARG A 63 5.11 -28.99 -16.96
C ARG A 63 4.22 -28.00 -16.21
N LEU A 64 2.91 -28.06 -16.46
CA LEU A 64 1.95 -27.17 -15.78
C LEU A 64 2.01 -27.28 -14.24
N THR A 65 2.28 -28.48 -13.71
CA THR A 65 2.44 -28.70 -12.27
C THR A 65 3.70 -28.04 -11.74
N GLU A 66 4.85 -28.24 -12.40
CA GLU A 66 6.11 -27.59 -12.03
C GLU A 66 6.01 -26.06 -12.09
N LEU A 67 5.33 -25.53 -13.11
CA LEU A 67 5.12 -24.10 -13.26
C LEU A 67 4.18 -23.55 -12.18
N ALA A 68 3.12 -24.28 -11.82
CA ALA A 68 2.24 -23.89 -10.73
C ALA A 68 2.98 -23.86 -9.37
N ASP A 69 3.77 -24.89 -9.09
CA ASP A 69 4.60 -24.98 -7.88
C ASP A 69 5.62 -23.84 -7.84
N ALA A 70 6.30 -23.58 -8.96
CA ALA A 70 7.27 -22.49 -9.09
C ALA A 70 6.66 -21.08 -8.97
N LEU A 71 5.36 -20.93 -9.24
CA LEU A 71 4.62 -19.68 -9.06
C LEU A 71 3.98 -19.56 -7.67
N GLY A 72 4.02 -20.61 -6.84
CA GLY A 72 3.29 -20.66 -5.57
C GLY A 72 1.76 -20.60 -5.77
N ALA A 73 1.26 -21.08 -6.91
CA ALA A 73 -0.15 -20.99 -7.30
C ALA A 73 -0.76 -22.38 -7.46
N SER A 74 -2.09 -22.49 -7.29
CA SER A 74 -2.79 -23.72 -7.62
C SER A 74 -2.71 -24.02 -9.12
N LYS A 75 -2.79 -25.29 -9.52
CA LYS A 75 -2.81 -25.70 -10.93
C LYS A 75 -3.90 -24.98 -11.74
N GLN A 76 -5.07 -24.77 -11.13
CA GLN A 76 -6.19 -24.07 -11.77
C GLN A 76 -5.90 -22.57 -11.94
N LEU A 77 -5.33 -21.91 -10.93
CA LEU A 77 -4.94 -20.50 -11.01
C LEU A 77 -3.82 -20.28 -12.04
N CYS A 78 -2.84 -21.18 -12.07
CA CYS A 78 -1.77 -21.20 -13.07
C CYS A 78 -2.34 -21.37 -14.49
N LEU A 79 -3.27 -22.31 -14.69
CA LEU A 79 -3.91 -22.49 -15.99
C LEU A 79 -4.69 -21.25 -16.44
N GLN A 80 -5.39 -20.60 -15.51
CA GLN A 80 -6.12 -19.36 -15.78
C GLN A 80 -5.17 -18.21 -16.13
N SER A 81 -4.02 -18.08 -15.47
CA SER A 81 -3.04 -17.03 -15.76
C SER A 81 -2.30 -17.24 -17.09
N LEU A 82 -2.16 -18.48 -17.55
CA LEU A 82 -1.53 -18.82 -18.83
C LEU A 82 -2.44 -18.59 -20.04
N LYS A 83 -3.75 -18.71 -19.89
CA LYS A 83 -4.70 -18.61 -21.02
C LYS A 83 -4.54 -17.32 -21.83
N PRO A 84 -4.43 -16.12 -21.24
CA PRO A 84 -4.18 -14.90 -22.00
C PRO A 84 -2.82 -14.87 -22.71
N ILE A 85 -1.80 -15.50 -22.12
CA ILE A 85 -0.43 -15.57 -22.68
C ILE A 85 -0.42 -16.49 -23.91
N GLU A 86 -1.14 -17.60 -23.84
CA GLU A 86 -1.36 -18.55 -24.93
C GLU A 86 -2.18 -17.91 -26.06
N GLN A 87 -3.26 -17.20 -25.72
CA GLN A 87 -4.08 -16.43 -26.68
C GLN A 87 -3.30 -15.32 -27.38
N ALA A 88 -2.35 -14.69 -26.69
CA ALA A 88 -1.44 -13.71 -27.27
C ALA A 88 -0.31 -14.35 -28.12
N GLY A 89 -0.26 -15.69 -28.19
CA GLY A 89 0.69 -16.42 -29.03
C GLY A 89 2.10 -16.53 -28.47
N TYR A 90 2.33 -16.23 -27.19
CA TYR A 90 3.66 -16.24 -26.57
C TYR A 90 4.09 -17.60 -26.01
N ILE A 91 3.13 -18.46 -25.72
CA ILE A 91 3.38 -19.82 -25.25
C ILE A 91 2.59 -20.83 -26.08
N ARG A 92 3.08 -22.06 -26.10
CA ARG A 92 2.37 -23.22 -26.66
C ARG A 92 2.58 -24.44 -25.77
N ARG A 93 1.75 -25.46 -25.98
CA ARG A 93 1.84 -26.74 -25.26
C ARG A 93 2.30 -27.84 -26.19
N GLU A 94 3.36 -28.53 -25.82
CA GLU A 94 3.95 -29.61 -26.59
C GLU A 94 3.95 -30.92 -25.79
N PRO A 95 3.90 -32.10 -26.44
CA PRO A 95 4.13 -33.37 -25.76
C PRO A 95 5.49 -33.37 -25.05
N ASP A 96 5.55 -33.88 -23.81
CA ASP A 96 6.83 -34.09 -23.14
C ASP A 96 7.55 -35.29 -23.79
N PRO A 97 8.78 -35.12 -24.33
CA PRO A 97 9.53 -36.23 -24.94
C PRO A 97 9.83 -37.39 -23.98
N GLN A 98 9.89 -37.11 -22.67
CA GLN A 98 10.19 -38.09 -21.62
C GLN A 98 8.93 -38.73 -21.03
N ASP A 99 7.76 -38.11 -21.23
CA ASP A 99 6.48 -38.61 -20.75
C ASP A 99 5.35 -38.23 -21.71
N LYS A 100 4.96 -39.16 -22.59
CA LYS A 100 3.91 -38.91 -23.60
C LYS A 100 2.54 -38.54 -23.00
N ARG A 101 2.32 -38.77 -21.70
CA ARG A 101 1.09 -38.38 -20.99
C ARG A 101 1.16 -36.95 -20.44
N ALA A 102 2.35 -36.37 -20.34
CA ALA A 102 2.57 -34.99 -19.92
C ALA A 102 2.64 -34.02 -21.12
N ARG A 103 2.37 -32.75 -20.82
CA ARG A 103 2.51 -31.63 -21.76
C ARG A 103 3.42 -30.58 -21.11
N LEU A 104 4.41 -30.13 -21.87
CA LEU A 104 5.28 -29.02 -21.51
C LEU A 104 4.67 -27.72 -22.02
N VAL A 105 4.70 -26.69 -21.19
CA VAL A 105 4.49 -25.31 -21.62
C VAL A 105 5.85 -24.79 -22.08
N THR A 106 5.89 -24.22 -23.28
CA THR A 106 7.11 -23.68 -23.89
C THR A 106 6.85 -22.31 -24.50
N LEU A 107 7.89 -21.48 -24.62
CA LEU A 107 7.81 -20.21 -25.33
C LEU A 107 7.75 -20.47 -26.85
N THR A 108 6.92 -19.71 -27.55
CA THR A 108 6.98 -19.60 -29.01
C THR A 108 8.13 -18.68 -29.43
N ASP A 109 8.41 -18.57 -30.73
CA ASP A 109 9.42 -17.62 -31.25
C ASP A 109 9.08 -16.17 -30.85
N SER A 110 7.80 -15.81 -30.91
CA SER A 110 7.29 -14.52 -30.42
C SER A 110 7.48 -14.38 -28.90
N GLY A 111 7.28 -15.46 -28.13
CA GLY A 111 7.56 -15.51 -26.69
C GLY A 111 9.03 -15.30 -26.34
N GLN A 112 9.93 -15.89 -27.13
CA GLN A 112 11.37 -15.72 -26.99
C GLN A 112 11.78 -14.28 -27.32
N GLN A 113 11.25 -13.70 -28.41
CA GLN A 113 11.48 -12.30 -28.76
C GLN A 113 11.01 -11.34 -27.67
N LEU A 114 9.82 -11.58 -27.10
CA LEU A 114 9.29 -10.79 -25.98
C LEU A 114 10.25 -10.83 -24.78
N ILE A 115 10.73 -12.02 -24.40
CA ILE A 115 11.70 -12.17 -23.31
C ILE A 115 13.01 -11.46 -23.60
N GLN A 116 13.51 -11.56 -24.84
CA GLN A 116 14.74 -10.89 -25.26
C GLN A 116 14.60 -9.37 -25.14
N HIS A 117 13.52 -8.80 -25.68
CA HIS A 117 13.24 -7.36 -25.56
C HIS A 117 13.06 -6.91 -24.11
N ALA A 118 12.42 -7.73 -23.27
CA ALA A 118 12.27 -7.44 -21.84
C ALA A 118 13.63 -7.46 -21.12
N PHE A 119 14.50 -8.41 -21.44
CA PHE A 119 15.84 -8.49 -20.87
C PHE A 119 16.71 -7.31 -21.25
N GLU A 120 16.70 -6.90 -22.52
CA GLU A 120 17.39 -5.69 -23.00
C GLU A 120 16.95 -4.44 -22.25
N GLU A 121 15.64 -4.27 -22.01
CA GLU A 121 15.17 -3.11 -21.26
C GLU A 121 15.55 -3.20 -19.78
N MET A 122 15.52 -4.39 -19.17
CA MET A 122 16.01 -4.57 -17.80
C MET A 122 17.51 -4.25 -17.69
N GLN A 123 18.31 -4.54 -18.73
CA GLN A 123 19.70 -4.13 -18.78
C GLN A 123 19.85 -2.61 -18.96
N ALA A 124 19.05 -1.98 -19.82
CA ALA A 124 19.06 -0.52 -19.96
C ALA A 124 18.63 0.21 -18.68
N ILE A 125 17.76 -0.40 -17.86
CA ILE A 125 17.39 0.10 -16.53
C ILE A 125 18.55 -0.09 -15.53
N GLN A 126 19.22 -1.25 -15.58
CA GLN A 126 20.42 -1.52 -14.78
C GLN A 126 21.50 -0.47 -15.05
N ASP A 127 21.80 -0.19 -16.32
CA ASP A 127 22.83 0.79 -16.71
C ASP A 127 22.48 2.21 -16.19
N ASP A 128 21.20 2.60 -16.22
CA ASP A 128 20.73 3.87 -15.61
C ASP A 128 20.90 3.88 -14.08
N TYR A 129 20.65 2.75 -13.41
CA TYR A 129 20.91 2.65 -11.97
C TYR A 129 22.40 2.79 -11.66
N GLU A 130 23.26 2.17 -12.46
CA GLU A 130 24.72 2.24 -12.32
C GLU A 130 25.24 3.66 -12.58
N ALA A 131 24.67 4.37 -13.55
CA ALA A 131 24.99 5.77 -13.81
C ALA A 131 24.61 6.69 -12.63
N ARG A 132 23.56 6.37 -11.86
CA ARG A 132 23.05 7.20 -10.76
C ARG A 132 23.77 7.02 -9.44
N ILE A 133 24.02 5.77 -9.04
CA ILE A 133 24.61 5.47 -7.72
C ILE A 133 25.95 4.75 -7.80
N GLY A 134 26.44 4.45 -9.01
CA GLY A 134 27.72 3.78 -9.26
C GLY A 134 27.58 2.25 -9.35
N PRO A 135 28.36 1.59 -10.20
CA PRO A 135 28.24 0.15 -10.47
C PRO A 135 28.48 -0.73 -9.25
N GLU A 136 29.45 -0.40 -8.40
CA GLU A 136 29.72 -1.16 -7.17
C GLU A 136 28.53 -1.15 -6.20
N ARG A 137 27.82 -0.01 -6.10
CA ARG A 137 26.63 0.10 -5.23
C ARG A 137 25.46 -0.69 -5.77
N VAL A 138 25.25 -0.68 -7.10
CA VAL A 138 24.20 -1.49 -7.74
C VAL A 138 24.50 -2.98 -7.61
N LYS A 139 25.77 -3.38 -7.76
CA LYS A 139 26.21 -4.76 -7.55
C LYS A 139 25.95 -5.22 -6.12
N ALA A 140 26.36 -4.45 -5.13
CA ALA A 140 26.09 -4.72 -3.71
C ALA A 140 24.58 -4.84 -3.43
N LEU A 141 23.77 -3.93 -3.99
CA LEU A 141 22.32 -4.01 -3.89
C LEU A 141 21.78 -5.31 -4.51
N GLY A 142 22.30 -5.72 -5.67
CA GLY A 142 21.94 -6.98 -6.33
C GLY A 142 22.26 -8.21 -5.49
N GLU A 143 23.38 -8.21 -4.77
CA GLU A 143 23.75 -9.28 -3.82
C GLU A 143 22.82 -9.31 -2.62
N CYS A 144 22.52 -8.16 -2.01
CA CYS A 144 21.53 -8.06 -0.92
C CYS A 144 20.14 -8.55 -1.35
N LEU A 145 19.65 -8.13 -2.52
CA LEU A 145 18.34 -8.54 -3.04
C LEU A 145 18.29 -10.04 -3.37
N ARG A 146 19.41 -10.64 -3.77
CA ARG A 146 19.53 -12.09 -3.96
C ARG A 146 19.40 -12.82 -2.63
N GLY A 147 20.11 -12.37 -1.60
CA GLY A 147 19.96 -12.93 -0.26
C GLY A 147 18.53 -12.77 0.27
N ALA A 148 17.91 -11.60 0.05
CA ALA A 148 16.53 -11.32 0.45
C ALA A 148 15.53 -12.23 -0.27
N ALA A 149 15.67 -12.40 -1.59
CA ALA A 149 14.80 -13.29 -2.37
C ALA A 149 14.88 -14.76 -1.92
N GLN A 150 16.08 -15.21 -1.53
CA GLN A 150 16.28 -16.55 -0.98
C GLN A 150 15.66 -16.69 0.41
N ALA A 151 15.90 -15.72 1.31
CA ALA A 151 15.33 -15.69 2.66
C ALA A 151 13.80 -15.71 2.64
N MET A 152 13.22 -14.93 1.72
CA MET A 152 11.78 -14.80 1.54
C MET A 152 11.15 -15.93 0.74
N GLN A 153 11.95 -16.91 0.30
CA GLN A 153 11.51 -18.05 -0.51
C GLN A 153 10.68 -17.61 -1.72
N VAL A 154 11.15 -16.57 -2.42
CA VAL A 154 10.43 -16.00 -3.56
C VAL A 154 10.17 -17.11 -4.60
N PRO A 155 8.90 -17.34 -4.99
CA PRO A 155 8.57 -18.41 -5.91
C PRO A 155 9.39 -18.35 -7.20
N GLY A 156 9.97 -19.50 -7.55
CA GLY A 156 10.76 -19.67 -8.77
C GLY A 156 12.20 -19.15 -8.68
N GLU A 157 12.64 -18.63 -7.53
CA GLU A 157 14.03 -18.15 -7.37
C GLU A 157 15.05 -19.26 -7.59
N GLY A 158 14.75 -20.49 -7.14
CA GLY A 158 15.60 -21.67 -7.36
C GLY A 158 15.79 -22.01 -8.85
N LEU A 159 14.81 -21.71 -9.70
CA LEU A 159 14.87 -21.93 -11.15
C LEU A 159 15.56 -20.79 -11.91
N ARG A 160 15.76 -19.63 -11.25
CA ARG A 160 16.47 -18.45 -11.80
C ARG A 160 17.97 -18.44 -11.50
N ARG A 161 18.47 -19.45 -10.77
CA ARG A 161 19.87 -19.58 -10.30
C ARG A 161 20.84 -19.87 -11.45
N ASP A 162 21.20 -18.87 -12.25
CA ASP A 162 22.57 -18.71 -12.78
C ASP A 162 22.78 -17.51 -13.71
N ARG A 163 21.71 -16.90 -14.22
CA ARG A 163 21.86 -15.77 -15.15
C ARG A 163 22.16 -14.54 -14.31
N GLY A 164 23.16 -13.75 -14.66
CA GLY A 164 23.46 -12.44 -14.06
C GLY A 164 22.28 -11.48 -14.24
N LEU A 165 21.15 -11.75 -13.58
CA LEU A 165 19.91 -11.01 -13.75
C LEU A 165 20.15 -9.61 -13.20
N PRO A 166 19.82 -8.59 -14.01
CA PRO A 166 19.76 -7.20 -13.58
C PRO A 166 19.02 -7.06 -12.24
N VAL A 167 19.47 -6.12 -11.41
CA VAL A 167 18.76 -5.68 -10.19
C VAL A 167 17.26 -5.49 -10.42
N PRO A 168 16.79 -4.76 -11.46
CA PRO A 168 15.36 -4.57 -11.67
C PRO A 168 14.59 -5.89 -11.90
N ALA A 169 15.19 -6.85 -12.61
CA ALA A 169 14.55 -8.15 -12.88
C ALA A 169 14.38 -9.01 -11.61
N ARG A 170 15.30 -8.89 -10.65
CA ARG A 170 15.21 -9.58 -9.35
C ARG A 170 14.30 -8.85 -8.36
N LEU A 171 14.25 -7.54 -8.45
CA LEU A 171 13.51 -6.70 -7.53
C LEU A 171 12.00 -6.91 -7.64
N SER A 172 11.45 -7.06 -8.86
CA SER A 172 9.99 -7.15 -9.04
C SER A 172 9.34 -8.37 -8.37
N PRO A 173 9.85 -9.61 -8.54
CA PRO A 173 9.32 -10.77 -7.81
C PRO A 173 9.44 -10.64 -6.29
N LEU A 174 10.57 -10.11 -5.80
CA LEU A 174 10.79 -9.90 -4.36
C LEU A 174 9.83 -8.87 -3.78
N SER A 175 9.66 -7.71 -4.45
CA SER A 175 8.73 -6.66 -4.01
C SER A 175 7.30 -7.16 -3.96
N ARG A 176 6.87 -7.94 -4.97
CA ARG A 176 5.53 -8.56 -4.99
C ARG A 176 5.33 -9.53 -3.82
N ASN A 177 6.28 -10.44 -3.58
CA ASN A 177 6.22 -11.39 -2.47
C ASN A 177 6.14 -10.68 -1.12
N LEU A 178 7.01 -9.69 -0.90
CA LEU A 178 7.00 -8.89 0.33
C LEU A 178 5.66 -8.16 0.53
N GLN A 179 5.08 -7.62 -0.54
CA GLN A 179 3.80 -6.93 -0.49
C GLN A 179 2.63 -7.88 -0.18
N GLU A 180 2.62 -9.08 -0.75
CA GLU A 180 1.63 -10.14 -0.44
C GLU A 180 1.71 -10.58 1.02
N ARG A 181 2.93 -10.72 1.56
CA ARG A 181 3.14 -11.02 2.98
C ARG A 181 2.71 -9.87 3.87
N LEU A 182 3.02 -8.62 3.52
CA LEU A 182 2.53 -7.44 4.24
C LEU A 182 1.01 -7.44 4.30
N MET A 183 0.33 -7.71 3.18
CA MET A 183 -1.12 -7.79 3.14
C MET A 183 -1.68 -8.87 4.06
N THR A 184 -1.06 -10.05 4.06
CA THR A 184 -1.45 -11.17 4.94
C THR A 184 -1.31 -10.80 6.41
N LEU A 185 -0.20 -10.13 6.78
CA LEU A 185 0.03 -9.64 8.13
C LEU A 185 -1.01 -8.60 8.54
N THR A 186 -1.27 -7.60 7.69
CA THR A 186 -2.29 -6.57 8.00
C THR A 186 -3.71 -7.14 8.04
N ALA A 187 -4.02 -8.15 7.22
CA ALA A 187 -5.32 -8.84 7.24
C ALA A 187 -5.55 -9.57 8.56
N SER A 188 -4.51 -10.20 9.12
CA SER A 188 -4.58 -10.81 10.46
C SER A 188 -4.84 -9.81 11.60
N GLN A 189 -4.61 -8.51 11.34
CA GLN A 189 -4.91 -7.41 12.27
C GLN A 189 -6.29 -6.77 12.00
N GLY A 190 -7.10 -7.35 11.11
CA GLY A 190 -8.44 -6.87 10.78
C GLY A 190 -8.52 -5.96 9.55
N HIS A 191 -7.43 -5.84 8.77
CA HIS A 191 -7.38 -5.00 7.57
C HIS A 191 -7.42 -5.81 6.26
N ASN A 192 -8.61 -6.05 5.73
CA ASN A 192 -8.81 -6.77 4.46
C ASN A 192 -8.66 -5.85 3.23
N LEU A 193 -7.41 -5.53 2.88
CA LEU A 193 -7.10 -4.66 1.74
C LEU A 193 -6.85 -5.45 0.46
N GLN A 194 -7.13 -4.83 -0.68
CA GLN A 194 -6.66 -5.33 -1.99
C GLN A 194 -5.25 -4.81 -2.30
N TYR A 195 -4.51 -5.55 -3.14
CA TYR A 195 -3.13 -5.22 -3.52
C TYR A 195 -3.02 -3.86 -4.21
N SER A 196 -4.02 -3.53 -5.04
CA SER A 196 -4.14 -2.27 -5.75
C SER A 196 -4.17 -1.04 -4.82
N PHE A 197 -4.53 -1.22 -3.55
CA PHE A 197 -4.70 -0.12 -2.59
C PHE A 197 -3.37 0.40 -2.05
N ALA A 198 -2.34 -0.45 -1.97
CA ALA A 198 -1.02 -0.07 -1.46
C ALA A 198 -0.43 1.11 -2.26
N GLN A 199 -0.73 1.19 -3.56
CA GLN A 199 -0.28 2.24 -4.47
C GLN A 199 -0.88 3.62 -4.12
N VAL A 200 -2.12 3.63 -3.62
CA VAL A 200 -2.80 4.86 -3.23
C VAL A 200 -2.41 5.23 -1.80
N LEU A 201 -2.48 4.27 -0.87
CA LEU A 201 -2.21 4.48 0.55
C LEU A 201 -0.82 5.07 0.79
N SER A 202 0.21 4.49 0.16
CA SER A 202 1.59 4.97 0.31
C SER A 202 1.77 6.42 -0.15
N ALA A 203 0.95 6.91 -1.07
CA ALA A 203 1.10 8.24 -1.65
C ALA A 203 0.22 9.32 -0.98
N ILE A 204 -0.56 8.97 0.03
CA ILE A 204 -1.36 9.93 0.81
C ILE A 204 -0.45 10.57 1.87
N ASP A 205 -0.39 11.91 1.88
CA ASP A 205 0.26 12.73 2.90
C ASP A 205 -0.72 12.99 4.07
N LEU A 206 -0.21 13.29 5.26
CA LEU A 206 -1.06 13.69 6.40
C LEU A 206 -1.86 14.96 6.11
N ASN A 207 -1.29 15.86 5.31
CA ASN A 207 -1.97 17.08 4.86
C ASN A 207 -2.98 16.81 3.73
N GLY A 208 -3.16 15.54 3.36
CA GLY A 208 -3.96 15.08 2.24
C GLY A 208 -3.26 15.26 0.91
N THR A 209 -3.57 14.36 -0.02
CA THR A 209 -3.00 14.36 -1.38
C THR A 209 -4.09 14.59 -2.42
N PRO A 210 -3.90 15.50 -3.40
CA PRO A 210 -4.83 15.65 -4.51
C PRO A 210 -4.96 14.35 -5.33
N VAL A 211 -6.17 14.02 -5.78
CA VAL A 211 -6.40 12.83 -6.63
C VAL A 211 -5.55 12.89 -7.91
N ALA A 212 -5.38 14.08 -8.50
CA ALA A 212 -4.57 14.25 -9.71
C ALA A 212 -3.08 13.95 -9.46
N ALA A 213 -2.55 14.35 -8.30
CA ALA A 213 -1.19 14.04 -7.87
C ALA A 213 -0.99 12.52 -7.69
N LEU A 214 -1.95 11.84 -7.07
CA LEU A 214 -1.95 10.39 -6.95
C LEU A 214 -1.98 9.69 -8.32
N ALA A 215 -2.76 10.20 -9.27
CA ALA A 215 -2.86 9.63 -10.62
C ALA A 215 -1.51 9.74 -11.36
N GLN A 216 -0.91 10.93 -11.33
CA GLN A 216 0.40 11.20 -11.92
C GLN A 216 1.49 10.29 -11.34
N LEU A 217 1.58 10.20 -10.01
CA LEU A 217 2.60 9.38 -9.35
C LEU A 217 2.48 7.89 -9.73
N ASN A 218 1.25 7.42 -9.80
CA ASN A 218 0.99 6.02 -10.05
C ASN A 218 1.04 5.66 -11.54
N GLY A 219 1.13 6.64 -12.45
CA GLY A 219 1.09 6.42 -13.90
C GLY A 219 -0.25 5.83 -14.35
N VAL A 220 -1.33 6.18 -13.65
CA VAL A 220 -2.69 5.69 -13.92
C VAL A 220 -3.66 6.85 -14.09
N THR A 221 -4.85 6.56 -14.59
CA THR A 221 -5.86 7.59 -14.80
C THR A 221 -6.45 8.08 -13.47
N THR A 222 -6.94 9.32 -13.47
CA THR A 222 -7.66 9.89 -12.31
C THR A 222 -8.91 9.07 -11.96
N GLN A 223 -9.55 8.44 -12.96
CA GLN A 223 -10.67 7.52 -12.77
C GLN A 223 -10.24 6.25 -12.02
N ALA A 224 -9.07 5.67 -12.36
CA ALA A 224 -8.55 4.50 -11.66
C ALA A 224 -8.26 4.79 -10.19
N ILE A 225 -7.64 5.94 -9.89
CA ILE A 225 -7.45 6.40 -8.50
C ILE A 225 -8.79 6.63 -7.81
N SER A 226 -9.75 7.29 -8.47
CA SER A 226 -11.05 7.60 -7.88
C SER A 226 -11.86 6.37 -7.51
N ARG A 227 -11.72 5.28 -8.28
CA ARG A 227 -12.31 3.97 -7.99
C ARG A 227 -11.66 3.33 -6.76
N ILE A 228 -10.32 3.24 -6.73
CA ILE A 228 -9.59 2.72 -5.56
C ILE A 228 -9.93 3.54 -4.31
N ALA A 229 -10.01 4.87 -4.44
CA ALA A 229 -10.39 5.73 -3.35
C ALA A 229 -11.82 5.47 -2.86
N GLY A 230 -12.77 5.14 -3.76
CA GLY A 230 -14.13 4.74 -3.36
C GLY A 230 -14.16 3.48 -2.53
N GLU A 231 -13.37 2.49 -2.91
CA GLU A 231 -13.27 1.24 -2.16
C GLU A 231 -12.63 1.47 -0.78
N LEU A 232 -11.52 2.22 -0.71
CA LEU A 232 -10.88 2.58 0.56
C LEU A 232 -11.77 3.44 1.48
N GLU A 233 -12.55 4.35 0.92
CA GLU A 233 -13.51 5.20 1.64
C GLU A 233 -14.68 4.37 2.17
N SER A 234 -15.21 3.43 1.37
CA SER A 234 -16.27 2.50 1.82
C SER A 234 -15.83 1.58 2.96
N GLN A 235 -14.53 1.27 3.03
CA GLN A 235 -13.92 0.52 4.12
C GLN A 235 -13.49 1.41 5.30
N GLY A 236 -13.73 2.72 5.19
CA GLY A 236 -13.51 3.70 6.23
C GLY A 236 -12.05 4.06 6.46
N TYR A 237 -11.12 3.79 5.54
CA TYR A 237 -9.68 4.12 5.72
C TYR A 237 -9.32 5.54 5.31
N ILE A 238 -10.07 6.11 4.38
CA ILE A 238 -9.82 7.45 3.85
C ILE A 238 -11.12 8.23 3.73
N GLU A 239 -11.01 9.54 3.66
CA GLU A 239 -12.10 10.44 3.33
C GLU A 239 -11.67 11.42 2.23
N ARG A 240 -12.63 11.88 1.43
CA ARG A 240 -12.40 12.91 0.42
C ARG A 240 -12.98 14.24 0.85
N SER A 241 -12.13 15.27 0.84
CA SER A 241 -12.55 16.65 1.11
C SER A 241 -11.97 17.62 0.08
N THR A 242 -12.64 18.75 -0.12
CA THR A 242 -12.11 19.85 -0.93
C THR A 242 -11.16 20.67 -0.07
N SER A 243 -9.94 20.93 -0.56
CA SER A 243 -9.00 21.81 0.16
C SER A 243 -9.56 23.23 0.25
N GLY A 244 -9.35 23.90 1.39
CA GLY A 244 -9.73 25.30 1.59
C GLY A 244 -9.05 26.28 0.63
N SER A 245 -7.91 25.90 0.02
CA SER A 245 -7.15 26.72 -0.94
C SER A 245 -7.53 26.47 -2.41
N ASP A 246 -8.13 25.32 -2.73
CA ASP A 246 -8.59 25.00 -4.09
C ASP A 246 -9.85 24.13 -4.04
N ARG A 247 -11.01 24.79 -4.21
CA ARG A 247 -12.33 24.14 -4.25
C ARG A 247 -12.52 23.18 -5.42
N ARG A 248 -11.64 23.20 -6.43
CA ARG A 248 -11.73 22.34 -7.62
C ARG A 248 -11.00 21.01 -7.43
N ALA A 249 -10.00 20.95 -6.54
CA ALA A 249 -9.21 19.75 -6.29
C ALA A 249 -9.72 18.95 -5.08
N ARG A 250 -10.24 17.74 -5.33
CA ARG A 250 -10.54 16.76 -4.26
C ARG A 250 -9.22 16.20 -3.72
N HIS A 251 -9.05 16.29 -2.41
CA HIS A 251 -7.93 15.75 -1.67
C HIS A 251 -8.38 14.50 -0.92
N ILE A 252 -7.47 13.55 -0.75
CA ILE A 252 -7.67 12.33 0.03
C ILE A 252 -6.93 12.47 1.35
N PHE A 253 -7.61 12.18 2.46
CA PHE A 253 -7.07 12.19 3.82
C PHE A 253 -7.26 10.82 4.47
N PHE A 254 -6.42 10.49 5.45
CA PHE A 254 -6.65 9.32 6.30
C PHE A 254 -7.72 9.61 7.36
N THR A 255 -8.60 8.64 7.60
CA THR A 255 -9.51 8.63 8.76
C THR A 255 -8.78 8.08 10.00
N PRO A 256 -9.38 8.11 11.21
CA PRO A 256 -8.82 7.42 12.37
C PRO A 256 -8.51 5.94 12.11
N ARG A 257 -9.39 5.21 11.42
CA ARG A 257 -9.16 3.81 11.01
C ARG A 257 -8.02 3.68 9.98
N GLY A 258 -7.87 4.65 9.08
CA GLY A 258 -6.71 4.76 8.19
C GLY A 258 -5.39 4.89 8.93
N LEU A 259 -5.36 5.65 10.02
CA LEU A 259 -4.19 5.81 10.87
C LEU A 259 -3.88 4.56 11.70
N GLU A 260 -4.90 3.81 12.14
CA GLU A 260 -4.72 2.48 12.73
C GLU A 260 -4.06 1.51 11.75
N LEU A 261 -4.53 1.50 10.49
CA LEU A 261 -3.90 0.72 9.43
C LEU A 261 -2.43 1.09 9.24
N ILE A 262 -2.08 2.38 9.27
CA ILE A 262 -0.68 2.83 9.18
C ILE A 262 0.15 2.26 10.33
N ARG A 263 -0.32 2.38 11.57
CA ARG A 263 0.36 1.82 12.75
C ARG A 263 0.59 0.31 12.61
N ASP A 264 -0.44 -0.41 12.19
CA ASP A 264 -0.44 -1.86 12.10
C ASP A 264 0.45 -2.33 10.93
N SER A 265 0.47 -1.55 9.84
CA SER A 265 1.43 -1.74 8.74
C SER A 265 2.87 -1.53 9.17
N VAL A 266 3.17 -0.52 10.01
CA VAL A 266 4.54 -0.30 10.54
C VAL A 266 5.00 -1.49 11.35
N THR A 267 4.12 -2.02 12.22
CA THR A 267 4.40 -3.24 12.99
C THR A 267 4.65 -4.43 12.06
N SER A 268 3.85 -4.58 11.01
CA SER A 268 4.01 -5.64 10.02
C SER A 268 5.31 -5.53 9.22
N VAL A 269 5.70 -4.30 8.81
CA VAL A 269 6.98 -4.05 8.13
C VAL A 269 8.16 -4.33 9.04
N GLN A 270 8.07 -4.02 10.34
CA GLN A 270 9.11 -4.37 11.32
C GLN A 270 9.29 -5.88 11.45
N ARG A 271 8.19 -6.64 11.46
CA ARG A 271 8.24 -8.10 11.45
C ARG A 271 8.93 -8.64 10.20
N LEU A 272 8.57 -8.15 9.02
CA LEU A 272 9.24 -8.52 7.76
C LEU A 272 10.73 -8.17 7.79
N GLY A 273 11.09 -7.01 8.34
CA GLY A 273 12.48 -6.61 8.55
C GLY A 273 13.23 -7.57 9.48
N ALA A 274 12.61 -8.02 10.57
CA ALA A 274 13.22 -8.99 11.47
C ALA A 274 13.50 -10.33 10.77
N GLU A 275 12.54 -10.86 10.02
CA GLU A 275 12.68 -12.10 9.26
C GLU A 275 13.77 -12.01 8.18
N LEU A 276 13.85 -10.87 7.47
CA LEU A 276 14.96 -10.61 6.55
C LEU A 276 16.30 -10.53 7.28
N SER A 277 16.34 -9.89 8.45
CA SER A 277 17.55 -9.76 9.26
C SER A 277 18.06 -11.09 9.81
N GLU A 278 17.18 -12.05 10.10
CA GLU A 278 17.58 -13.40 10.55
C GLU A 278 18.41 -14.12 9.49
N SER A 279 18.10 -13.90 8.21
CA SER A 279 18.78 -14.58 7.10
C SER A 279 19.95 -13.77 6.52
N LEU A 280 19.77 -12.46 6.32
CA LEU A 280 20.80 -11.56 5.76
C LEU A 280 21.83 -11.11 6.79
N GLY A 281 21.51 -11.22 8.07
CA GLY A 281 22.18 -10.51 9.15
C GLY A 281 21.81 -9.02 9.17
N LYS A 282 21.94 -8.41 10.36
CA LYS A 282 21.61 -7.00 10.58
C LYS A 282 22.37 -6.04 9.64
N LYS A 283 23.65 -6.33 9.39
CA LYS A 283 24.48 -5.52 8.47
C LYS A 283 23.93 -5.58 7.04
N GLY A 284 23.59 -6.77 6.55
CA GLY A 284 23.06 -6.96 5.20
C GLY A 284 21.72 -6.27 4.98
N LEU A 285 20.82 -6.32 5.97
CA LEU A 285 19.54 -5.60 5.91
C LEU A 285 19.74 -4.07 5.86
N LEU A 286 20.61 -3.53 6.72
CA LEU A 286 20.91 -2.09 6.75
C LEU A 286 21.57 -1.62 5.45
N GLU A 287 22.47 -2.42 4.89
CA GLU A 287 23.11 -2.14 3.61
C GLU A 287 22.09 -2.15 2.46
N MET A 288 21.20 -3.15 2.41
CA MET A 288 20.11 -3.21 1.44
C MET A 288 19.21 -1.97 1.52
N GLU A 289 18.78 -1.59 2.72
CA GLU A 289 17.93 -0.42 2.93
C GLU A 289 18.64 0.87 2.53
N ALA A 290 19.90 1.05 2.90
CA ALA A 290 20.69 2.23 2.55
C ALA A 290 20.89 2.37 1.03
N LEU A 291 21.25 1.27 0.35
CA LEU A 291 21.45 1.26 -1.11
C LEU A 291 20.13 1.47 -1.86
N ALA A 292 19.05 0.81 -1.43
CA ALA A 292 17.72 1.02 -2.01
C ALA A 292 17.24 2.46 -1.81
N ARG A 293 17.48 3.05 -0.63
CA ARG A 293 17.17 4.45 -0.36
C ARG A 293 17.95 5.40 -1.28
N GLN A 294 19.26 5.20 -1.42
CA GLN A 294 20.09 6.03 -2.31
C GLN A 294 19.58 5.98 -3.75
N LEU A 295 19.27 4.79 -4.26
CA LEU A 295 18.73 4.63 -5.61
C LEU A 295 17.35 5.30 -5.75
N TYR A 296 16.47 5.10 -4.77
CA TYR A 296 15.14 5.71 -4.72
C TYR A 296 15.22 7.25 -4.75
N GLU A 297 16.13 7.85 -3.96
CA GLU A 297 16.36 9.30 -3.93
C GLU A 297 16.94 9.80 -5.26
N ALA A 298 17.94 9.10 -5.82
CA ALA A 298 18.58 9.46 -7.09
C ALA A 298 17.65 9.34 -8.32
N LEU A 299 16.64 8.47 -8.25
CA LEU A 299 15.59 8.36 -9.26
C LEU A 299 14.48 9.42 -9.10
N ALA A 300 14.46 10.16 -7.99
CA ALA A 300 13.48 11.20 -7.69
C ALA A 300 12.01 10.74 -7.83
N LEU A 301 11.73 9.46 -7.52
CA LEU A 301 10.46 8.79 -7.86
C LEU A 301 9.20 9.42 -7.24
N GLU A 302 9.35 10.16 -6.15
CA GLU A 302 8.25 10.86 -5.46
C GLU A 302 8.55 12.36 -5.22
N SER A 303 9.48 12.92 -5.98
CA SER A 303 9.88 14.33 -5.85
C SER A 303 8.71 15.27 -6.12
N GLY A 304 8.55 16.29 -5.28
CA GLY A 304 7.54 17.35 -5.43
C GLY A 304 6.13 17.03 -4.92
N LEU A 305 5.86 15.80 -4.46
CA LEU A 305 4.51 15.38 -4.05
C LEU A 305 4.35 15.17 -2.55
N LEU A 306 5.43 14.79 -1.88
CA LEU A 306 5.42 14.46 -0.46
C LEU A 306 6.28 15.48 0.27
N LYS A 307 5.67 16.18 1.22
CA LYS A 307 6.38 17.20 1.99
C LYS A 307 7.21 16.51 3.08
N PRO A 308 8.38 17.06 3.46
CA PRO A 308 9.05 16.62 4.67
C PRO A 308 8.05 16.71 5.84
N PHE A 309 7.96 15.66 6.64
CA PHE A 309 7.14 15.67 7.85
C PHE A 309 7.58 16.85 8.73
N ALA A 310 6.63 17.72 9.10
CA ALA A 310 6.89 18.93 9.87
C ALA A 310 6.08 18.86 11.17
N PRO A 311 6.62 18.23 12.25
CA PRO A 311 5.88 17.86 13.45
C PRO A 311 5.07 19.03 14.06
N ALA A 312 5.63 20.24 14.09
CA ALA A 312 4.98 21.42 14.66
C ALA A 312 3.79 21.96 13.83
N ARG A 313 3.82 21.76 12.49
CA ARG A 313 2.76 22.16 11.57
C ARG A 313 1.68 21.09 11.50
N ASP A 314 2.09 19.82 11.43
CA ASP A 314 1.19 18.68 11.24
C ASP A 314 0.53 18.25 12.56
N CYS A 315 1.13 18.50 13.73
CA CYS A 315 0.48 18.32 15.04
C CYS A 315 -0.76 19.20 15.25
N LYS A 316 -0.88 20.34 14.53
CA LYS A 316 -2.09 21.19 14.60
C LYS A 316 -3.32 20.51 14.00
N LEU A 317 -3.14 19.60 13.05
CA LEU A 317 -4.22 18.76 12.50
C LEU A 317 -4.78 17.79 13.55
N PHE A 318 -3.95 17.35 14.50
CA PHE A 318 -4.31 16.37 15.53
C PHE A 318 -4.73 17.00 16.87
N LYS A 319 -4.38 18.27 17.11
CA LYS A 319 -4.69 18.97 18.36
C LYS A 319 -5.98 19.80 18.34
N GLY A 320 -6.69 19.87 17.21
CA GLY A 320 -7.97 20.59 17.15
C GLY A 320 -7.85 22.12 17.26
N ASP A 321 -6.64 22.69 17.21
CA ASP A 321 -6.44 24.14 17.17
C ASP A 321 -6.67 24.66 15.75
N ALA A 322 -7.96 24.84 15.44
CA ALA A 322 -8.46 25.60 14.32
C ALA A 322 -8.14 27.10 14.49
N ALA A 323 -6.88 27.48 14.27
CA ALA A 323 -6.50 28.87 14.08
C ALA A 323 -5.71 29.03 12.79
N THR A 324 -6.36 28.75 11.66
CA THR A 324 -6.44 29.60 10.44
C THR A 324 -7.01 28.77 9.29
N ALA A 325 -8.08 29.29 8.68
CA ALA A 325 -8.95 28.71 7.64
C ALA A 325 -9.96 27.64 8.11
N ALA A 326 -11.18 28.09 8.40
CA ALA A 326 -12.31 27.25 8.79
C ALA A 326 -12.79 26.30 7.67
N PRO A 327 -12.94 24.99 7.94
CA PRO A 327 -13.95 24.14 7.34
C PRO A 327 -15.18 24.03 8.27
N ARG A 328 -16.35 23.79 7.67
CA ARG A 328 -17.68 23.86 8.30
C ARG A 328 -17.80 22.97 9.55
N ARG A 329 -18.55 23.48 10.54
CA ARG A 329 -18.82 22.88 11.86
C ARG A 329 -19.03 21.35 11.80
N PRO A 330 -18.45 20.56 12.71
CA PRO A 330 -18.94 19.20 12.95
C PRO A 330 -20.42 19.29 13.32
N SER A 331 -21.26 18.39 12.81
CA SER A 331 -22.68 18.40 13.20
C SER A 331 -22.72 18.21 14.72
N SER A 332 -23.29 19.19 15.43
CA SER A 332 -23.38 19.19 16.89
C SER A 332 -24.03 17.90 17.42
N GLN A 333 -24.81 17.24 16.56
CA GLN A 333 -25.46 15.95 16.75
C GLN A 333 -24.50 14.77 16.91
N ALA A 334 -23.40 14.68 16.15
CA ALA A 334 -22.46 13.56 16.28
C ALA A 334 -21.68 13.59 17.60
N MET A 335 -21.30 14.79 18.05
CA MET A 335 -20.65 15.00 19.35
C MET A 335 -21.59 14.69 20.52
N LEU A 336 -22.88 15.01 20.35
CA LEU A 336 -23.95 14.74 21.32
C LEU A 336 -24.18 13.25 21.55
N LEU A 337 -24.23 12.47 20.47
CA LEU A 337 -24.45 11.03 20.54
C LEU A 337 -23.25 10.30 21.17
N PHE A 338 -22.04 10.75 20.86
CA PHE A 338 -20.83 10.25 21.48
C PHE A 338 -20.79 10.52 22.99
N LEU A 339 -21.11 11.75 23.42
CA LEU A 339 -21.13 12.08 24.85
C LEU A 339 -22.26 11.35 25.61
N ALA A 340 -23.44 11.19 24.99
CA ALA A 340 -24.55 10.43 25.58
C ALA A 340 -24.22 8.94 25.75
N GLU A 341 -23.52 8.32 24.79
CA GLU A 341 -23.08 6.92 24.87
C GLU A 341 -22.11 6.65 26.03
N GLN A 342 -21.26 7.63 26.35
CA GLN A 342 -20.29 7.52 27.44
C GLN A 342 -20.91 7.73 28.83
N ILE A 343 -22.14 8.26 28.90
CA ILE A 343 -22.82 8.59 30.15
C ILE A 343 -23.81 7.48 30.52
N ASP A 344 -24.73 7.14 29.62
CA ASP A 344 -25.69 6.06 29.81
C ASP A 344 -26.23 5.60 28.45
N ALA A 345 -26.04 4.33 28.13
CA ALA A 345 -26.49 3.74 26.86
C ALA A 345 -28.01 3.82 26.67
N ASP A 346 -28.79 3.94 27.75
CA ASP A 346 -30.25 4.02 27.68
C ASP A 346 -30.78 5.38 27.19
N LEU A 347 -29.91 6.39 27.08
CA LEU A 347 -30.20 7.69 26.45
C LEU A 347 -30.29 7.60 24.93
N LEU A 348 -29.86 6.48 24.34
CA LEU A 348 -29.75 6.29 22.90
C LEU A 348 -30.74 5.24 22.39
N GLN A 349 -31.16 5.41 21.14
CA GLN A 349 -31.85 4.41 20.36
C GLN A 349 -31.12 4.19 19.03
N ARG A 350 -31.02 2.94 18.60
CA ARG A 350 -30.36 2.52 17.36
C ARG A 350 -31.40 2.01 16.38
N THR A 351 -31.42 2.53 15.16
CA THR A 351 -32.31 2.06 14.09
C THR A 351 -31.56 2.11 12.77
N ASN A 352 -31.43 0.98 12.08
CA ASN A 352 -30.75 0.86 10.77
C ASN A 352 -29.39 1.59 10.72
N ASP A 353 -28.49 1.26 11.65
CA ASP A 353 -27.14 1.82 11.80
C ASP A 353 -27.04 3.34 12.10
N LEU A 354 -28.17 4.02 12.35
CA LEU A 354 -28.20 5.37 12.89
C LEU A 354 -28.46 5.37 14.42
N ILE A 355 -27.65 6.14 15.14
CA ILE A 355 -27.80 6.40 16.58
C ILE A 355 -28.53 7.73 16.75
N THR A 356 -29.59 7.77 17.54
CA THR A 356 -30.33 8.99 17.89
C THR A 356 -30.61 9.04 19.40
N LEU A 357 -30.95 10.22 19.94
CA LEU A 357 -31.38 10.35 21.33
C LEU A 357 -32.79 9.77 21.48
N ARG A 358 -33.04 9.03 22.56
CA ARG A 358 -34.36 8.46 22.88
C ARG A 358 -35.27 9.58 23.40
N GLU A 359 -36.53 9.63 22.97
CA GLU A 359 -37.45 10.74 23.28
C GLU A 359 -37.94 10.79 24.74
N ASN A 360 -37.87 9.68 25.48
CA ASN A 360 -38.24 9.61 26.91
C ASN A 360 -37.27 8.67 27.67
N PRO A 361 -36.09 9.14 28.06
CA PRO A 361 -35.15 8.35 28.86
C PRO A 361 -35.58 8.28 30.34
N SER A 362 -35.30 7.17 31.00
CA SER A 362 -35.64 6.89 32.41
C SER A 362 -34.72 7.57 33.45
N CYS A 363 -33.73 8.34 33.02
CA CYS A 363 -32.67 8.90 33.87
C CYS A 363 -33.11 10.20 34.57
N SER A 364 -32.76 10.39 35.86
CA SER A 364 -33.21 11.54 36.66
C SER A 364 -32.24 12.73 36.57
N SER A 365 -32.74 13.96 36.76
CA SER A 365 -31.93 15.19 36.71
C SER A 365 -30.82 15.28 37.78
N ARG A 366 -30.86 14.42 38.81
CA ARG A 366 -29.79 14.29 39.81
C ARG A 366 -28.57 13.57 39.25
N ASP A 367 -28.77 12.59 38.38
CA ASP A 367 -27.69 11.75 37.82
C ASP A 367 -26.78 12.58 36.90
N VAL A 368 -27.36 13.57 36.21
CA VAL A 368 -26.65 14.50 35.32
C VAL A 368 -25.78 15.51 36.10
N ASN A 369 -26.17 15.89 37.32
CA ASN A 369 -25.41 16.86 38.11
C ASN A 369 -24.16 16.26 38.79
N ALA A 370 -24.18 14.96 39.10
CA ALA A 370 -23.02 14.24 39.65
C ALA A 370 -21.84 14.15 38.67
N LEU A 371 -22.08 14.36 37.37
CA LEU A 371 -21.07 14.31 36.31
C LEU A 371 -20.24 15.59 36.17
N LYS A 372 -20.58 16.67 36.89
CA LYS A 372 -19.82 17.93 36.79
C LYS A 372 -18.36 17.72 37.19
N ASP A 373 -18.11 16.94 38.24
CA ASP A 373 -16.77 16.82 38.82
C ASP A 373 -15.83 15.88 38.04
N THR A 374 -16.36 15.10 37.10
CA THR A 374 -15.59 14.20 36.23
C THR A 374 -15.31 14.77 34.83
N LEU A 375 -15.90 15.93 34.50
CA LEU A 375 -15.80 16.56 33.19
C LEU A 375 -14.84 17.74 33.20
N SER A 376 -14.08 17.92 32.11
CA SER A 376 -13.25 19.11 31.93
C SER A 376 -14.08 20.39 31.84
N ALA A 377 -13.48 21.54 32.17
CA ALA A 377 -14.17 22.84 32.17
C ALA A 377 -14.86 23.18 30.83
N GLY A 378 -14.29 22.74 29.69
CA GLY A 378 -14.89 22.91 28.36
C GLY A 378 -16.14 22.04 28.16
N GLN A 379 -16.11 20.79 28.62
CA GLN A 379 -17.22 19.85 28.52
C GLN A 379 -18.39 20.24 29.44
N GLN A 380 -18.09 20.72 30.65
CA GLN A 380 -19.11 21.27 31.56
C GLN A 380 -19.83 22.49 30.96
N LYS A 381 -19.13 23.30 30.16
CA LYS A 381 -19.73 24.48 29.50
C LYS A 381 -20.67 24.07 28.36
N GLN A 382 -20.29 23.07 27.57
CA GLN A 382 -21.15 22.53 26.51
C GLN A 382 -22.37 21.78 27.06
N LEU A 383 -22.20 20.98 28.12
CA LEU A 383 -23.31 20.29 28.78
C LEU A 383 -24.34 21.26 29.36
N ARG A 384 -23.88 22.35 30.01
CA ARG A 384 -24.78 23.41 30.53
C ARG A 384 -25.58 24.11 29.43
N HIS A 385 -24.94 24.46 28.32
CA HIS A 385 -25.61 25.14 27.22
C HIS A 385 -26.64 24.25 26.50
N LEU A 386 -26.46 22.93 26.57
CA LEU A 386 -27.38 21.94 26.02
C LEU A 386 -28.57 21.67 26.94
N LEU A 387 -28.33 21.55 28.24
CA LEU A 387 -29.40 21.41 29.22
C LEU A 387 -30.33 22.64 29.21
N SER A 388 -29.79 23.85 29.08
CA SER A 388 -30.63 25.06 28.98
C SER A 388 -31.56 25.06 27.76
N ARG A 389 -31.07 24.55 26.62
CA ARG A 389 -31.87 24.42 25.39
C ARG A 389 -32.91 23.31 25.44
N LEU A 390 -32.67 22.25 26.20
CA LEU A 390 -33.60 21.15 26.38
C LEU A 390 -34.64 21.44 27.48
N SER A 391 -34.33 22.35 28.41
CA SER A 391 -35.25 22.78 29.49
C SER A 391 -36.29 23.81 29.01
N GLY A 392 -36.09 24.42 27.84
CA GLY A 392 -37.02 25.41 27.28
C GLY A 392 -36.95 26.81 27.93
N ASP A 393 -35.83 27.16 28.60
CA ASP A 393 -35.65 28.46 29.27
C ASP A 393 -34.94 29.53 28.39
N GLU A 394 -35.18 29.53 27.09
CA GLU A 394 -35.02 30.69 26.19
C GLU A 394 -36.34 30.91 25.45
#